data_AF-A0A9P1D1C9-F1
#
_entry.id   AF-A0A9P1D1C9-F1
#
_cell.length_a   1.000
_cell.length_b   1.000
_cell.length_c   1.000
_cell.angle_alpha   90.00
_cell.angle_beta   90.00
_cell.angle_gamma   90.00
#
_symmetry.space_group_name_H-M   'P 1'
#
loop_
_entity.id
_entity.type
_entity.pdbx_description
1 polymer ?
#
loop_
_entity_poly.entity_id
_entity_poly.type
_entity_poly.pdbx_seq_one_letter_code
_entity_poly.pdbx_strand_id
1 'polypeptide(L)'
;MVASGLVILARHEKARLVSEEWIKKEKCVFEFVAICTKDLEKGTYRHFYMRTEEKAGQTPTLYDEIPETAITERSDYWDWDVVTMEVVSTAPLDGGCAAVRIRTKNTGPTKERIRAQLAMLGAPVLNDKAVTRAKEVNKEVAKAAGLLPEPAKR
;
A
#
# COMPACT_ATOMS: atom_id res chain seq x y z
N MET A 1 8.89 11.59 2.38
CA MET A 1 9.22 11.55 0.94
C MET A 1 8.04 12.18 0.20
N VAL A 2 8.28 12.91 -0.88
CA VAL A 2 7.21 13.60 -1.64
C VAL A 2 6.92 12.78 -2.89
N ALA A 3 5.65 12.53 -3.19
CA ALA A 3 5.25 11.98 -4.49
C ALA A 3 5.20 13.11 -5.52
N SER A 4 5.80 12.91 -6.69
CA SER A 4 5.60 13.77 -7.85
C SER A 4 4.43 13.26 -8.69
N GLY A 5 3.73 14.14 -9.39
CA GLY A 5 2.67 13.72 -10.31
C GLY A 5 1.62 14.77 -10.59
N LEU A 6 0.52 14.31 -11.19
CA LEU A 6 -0.63 15.14 -11.52
C LEU A 6 -1.36 15.57 -10.25
N VAL A 7 -1.65 16.87 -10.15
CA VAL A 7 -2.48 17.45 -9.09
C VAL A 7 -3.67 18.14 -9.75
N ILE A 8 -4.88 17.76 -9.35
CA ILE A 8 -6.12 18.37 -9.84
C ILE A 8 -6.57 19.43 -8.82
N LEU A 9 -6.71 20.67 -9.27
CA LEU A 9 -7.19 21.78 -8.47
C LEU A 9 -8.54 22.27 -9.01
N ALA A 10 -9.57 22.29 -8.15
CA ALA A 10 -10.87 22.83 -8.50
C ALA A 10 -10.91 24.35 -8.23
N ARG A 11 -11.18 25.15 -9.26
CA ARG A 11 -11.34 26.62 -9.13
C ARG A 11 -12.73 27.05 -8.67
N HIS A 12 -13.72 26.18 -8.84
CA HIS A 12 -15.12 26.45 -8.51
C HIS A 12 -15.70 25.30 -7.70
N GLU A 13 -16.58 25.63 -6.76
CA GLU A 13 -17.21 24.67 -5.86
C GLU A 13 -17.96 23.55 -6.62
N LYS A 14 -18.65 23.89 -7.72
CA LYS A 14 -19.32 22.89 -8.56
C LYS A 14 -18.36 21.85 -9.14
N ALA A 15 -17.16 22.26 -9.55
CA ALA A 15 -16.16 21.34 -10.09
C ALA A 15 -15.58 20.44 -8.99
N ARG A 16 -15.43 20.96 -7.77
CA ARG A 16 -15.03 20.17 -6.59
C ARG A 16 -16.03 19.05 -6.32
N LEU A 17 -17.33 19.39 -6.22
CA LEU A 17 -18.40 18.44 -5.94
C LEU A 17 -18.48 17.33 -6.99
N VAL A 18 -18.41 17.68 -8.28
CA VAL A 18 -18.40 16.69 -9.38
C VAL A 18 -17.17 15.78 -9.31
N SER A 19 -16.00 16.34 -9.04
CA SER A 19 -14.75 15.56 -8.93
C SER A 19 -14.81 14.59 -7.75
N GLU A 20 -15.31 15.02 -6.60
CA GLU A 20 -15.51 14.17 -5.43
C GLU A 20 -16.51 13.04 -5.70
N GLU A 21 -17.59 13.33 -6.43
CA GLU A 21 -18.55 12.31 -6.86
C GLU A 21 -17.89 11.27 -7.77
N TRP A 22 -17.06 11.70 -8.73
CA TRP A 22 -16.35 10.78 -9.61
C TRP A 22 -15.36 9.89 -8.86
N ILE A 23 -14.64 10.43 -7.87
CA ILE A 23 -13.75 9.65 -7.01
C ILE A 23 -14.55 8.64 -6.19
N LYS A 24 -15.64 9.07 -5.53
CA LYS A 24 -16.50 8.20 -4.72
C LYS A 24 -17.18 7.10 -5.53
N LYS A 25 -17.54 7.38 -6.78
CA LYS A 25 -18.16 6.41 -7.71
C LYS A 25 -17.14 5.63 -8.53
N GLU A 26 -15.84 5.71 -8.18
CA GLU A 26 -14.75 5.01 -8.87
C GLU A 26 -14.69 5.25 -10.39
N LYS A 27 -15.15 6.43 -10.83
CA LYS A 27 -15.11 6.85 -12.24
C LYS A 27 -13.74 7.39 -12.65
N CYS A 28 -12.87 7.67 -11.68
CA CYS A 28 -11.50 8.09 -11.89
C CYS A 28 -10.57 6.89 -11.80
N VAL A 29 -9.64 6.79 -12.75
CA VAL A 29 -8.53 5.83 -12.70
C VAL A 29 -7.25 6.62 -12.45
N PHE A 30 -6.54 6.22 -11.40
CA PHE A 30 -5.23 6.78 -11.06
C PHE A 30 -4.16 5.80 -11.46
N GLU A 31 -3.16 6.27 -12.20
CA GLU A 31 -1.99 5.49 -12.58
C GLU A 31 -0.72 6.14 -12.04
N PHE A 32 0.17 5.30 -11.53
CA PHE A 32 1.43 5.69 -10.93
C PHE A 32 2.56 4.82 -11.49
N VAL A 33 3.78 5.35 -11.43
CA VAL A 33 4.99 4.57 -11.63
C VAL A 33 5.81 4.65 -10.36
N ALA A 34 6.19 3.49 -9.82
CA ALA A 34 7.08 3.39 -8.67
C ALA A 34 8.37 2.68 -9.09
N ILE A 35 9.52 3.18 -8.62
CA ILE A 35 10.76 2.42 -8.70
C ILE A 35 10.80 1.54 -7.45
N CYS A 36 10.80 0.23 -7.61
CA CYS A 36 10.79 -0.76 -6.55
C CYS A 36 12.11 -1.52 -6.48
N THR A 37 12.42 -2.09 -5.32
CA THR A 37 13.68 -2.83 -5.09
C THR A 37 13.74 -4.22 -5.75
N LYS A 38 12.65 -4.66 -6.39
CA LYS A 38 12.56 -5.90 -7.18
C LYS A 38 11.34 -5.84 -8.09
N ASP A 39 11.28 -6.78 -9.04
CA ASP A 39 10.09 -7.00 -9.86
C ASP A 39 8.90 -7.52 -9.05
N LEU A 40 7.71 -7.24 -9.58
CA LEU A 40 6.43 -7.77 -9.12
C LEU A 40 5.71 -8.44 -10.27
N GLU A 41 4.95 -9.47 -9.96
CA GLU A 41 4.06 -10.09 -10.94
C GLU A 41 2.92 -9.13 -11.30
N LYS A 42 2.45 -9.25 -12.54
CA LYS A 42 1.25 -8.52 -12.97
C LYS A 42 0.03 -9.13 -12.30
N GLY A 43 -0.85 -8.30 -11.78
CA GLY A 43 -2.05 -8.78 -11.12
C GLY A 43 -2.71 -7.76 -10.21
N THR A 44 -3.84 -8.18 -9.66
CA THR A 44 -4.62 -7.39 -8.71
C THR A 44 -4.33 -7.87 -7.30
N TYR A 45 -3.81 -6.97 -6.48
CA TYR A 45 -3.49 -7.23 -5.08
C TYR A 45 -4.51 -6.56 -4.18
N ARG A 46 -5.08 -7.35 -3.27
CA ARG A 46 -6.05 -6.91 -2.26
C ARG A 46 -5.39 -6.90 -0.89
N HIS A 47 -5.57 -5.81 -0.18
CA HIS A 47 -5.17 -5.71 1.22
C HIS A 47 -6.36 -5.21 2.03
N PHE A 48 -6.42 -5.59 3.29
CA PHE A 48 -7.56 -5.38 4.17
C PHE A 48 -7.19 -4.42 5.29
N TYR A 49 -8.16 -3.68 5.82
CA TYR A 49 -7.98 -2.81 6.98
C TYR A 49 -9.28 -2.71 7.78
N MET A 50 -9.18 -2.28 9.03
CA MET A 50 -10.36 -2.04 9.87
C MET A 50 -10.92 -0.63 9.65
N ARG A 51 -12.22 -0.53 9.36
CA ARG A 51 -13.00 0.72 9.22
C ARG A 51 -13.00 1.58 10.48
N THR A 52 -12.84 0.96 11.64
CA THR A 52 -12.77 1.65 12.93
C THR A 52 -11.49 2.48 13.06
N GLU A 53 -10.37 2.02 12.48
CA GLU A 53 -9.10 2.76 12.48
C GLU A 53 -9.17 4.06 11.67
N GLU A 54 -9.94 4.05 10.57
CA GLU A 54 -10.19 5.22 9.74
C GLU A 54 -10.90 6.34 10.53
N LYS A 55 -11.89 5.96 11.35
CA LYS A 55 -12.64 6.91 12.19
C LYS A 55 -11.82 7.45 13.36
N ALA A 56 -10.83 6.70 13.83
CA ALA A 56 -9.96 7.09 14.94
C ALA A 56 -8.89 8.12 14.56
N GLY A 57 -8.78 8.50 13.28
CA GLY A 57 -7.77 9.44 12.79
C GLY A 57 -6.33 8.89 12.84
N GLN A 58 -6.19 7.59 13.14
CA GLN A 58 -4.92 6.88 13.05
C GLN A 58 -4.66 6.46 11.61
N THR A 59 -3.44 6.03 11.27
CA THR A 59 -3.18 5.42 9.96
C THR A 59 -3.57 3.94 10.05
N PRO A 60 -4.61 3.49 9.33
CA PRO A 60 -5.03 2.09 9.37
C PRO A 60 -3.90 1.13 9.04
N THR A 61 -3.86 0.01 9.76
CA THR A 61 -2.91 -1.07 9.50
C THR A 61 -3.42 -1.87 8.32
N LEU A 62 -2.55 -2.11 7.32
CA LEU A 62 -2.88 -2.98 6.20
C LEU A 62 -2.52 -4.43 6.54
N TYR A 63 -3.44 -5.33 6.24
CA TYR A 63 -3.31 -6.76 6.43
C TYR A 63 -3.36 -7.47 5.07
N ASP A 64 -2.65 -8.59 4.97
CA ASP A 64 -2.76 -9.48 3.82
C ASP A 64 -4.18 -10.04 3.72
N GLU A 65 -4.49 -10.64 2.56
CA GLU A 65 -5.76 -11.28 2.36
C GLU A 65 -6.05 -12.33 3.44
N ILE A 66 -7.20 -12.17 4.09
CA ILE A 66 -7.60 -13.08 5.15
C ILE A 66 -8.05 -14.39 4.48
N PRO A 67 -7.43 -15.54 4.79
CA PRO A 67 -7.76 -16.80 4.15
C PRO A 67 -9.25 -17.14 4.35
N GLU A 68 -9.90 -17.70 3.33
CA GLU A 68 -11.30 -18.13 3.44
C GLU A 68 -11.54 -19.11 4.61
N THR A 69 -10.52 -19.89 4.96
CA THR A 69 -10.54 -20.84 6.08
C THR A 69 -10.53 -20.17 7.46
N ALA A 70 -10.13 -18.90 7.55
CA ALA A 70 -10.19 -18.09 8.77
C ALA A 70 -11.54 -17.35 8.91
N ILE A 71 -12.49 -17.60 7.99
CA ILE A 71 -13.83 -16.99 8.01
C ILE A 71 -14.78 -17.92 8.79
N THR A 72 -15.02 -17.61 10.05
CA THR A 72 -15.98 -18.34 10.91
C THR A 72 -17.38 -17.75 10.83
N GLU A 73 -17.54 -16.43 10.88
CA GLU A 73 -18.82 -15.76 10.75
C GLU A 73 -18.74 -14.51 9.86
N ARG A 74 -19.85 -14.18 9.17
CA ARG A 74 -19.92 -13.00 8.28
C ARG A 74 -19.85 -11.68 9.05
N SER A 75 -20.29 -11.68 10.31
CA SER A 75 -20.21 -10.58 11.28
C SER A 75 -18.77 -10.18 11.57
N ASP A 76 -17.81 -11.11 11.56
CA ASP A 76 -16.40 -10.83 11.89
C ASP A 76 -15.75 -9.81 10.93
N TYR A 77 -16.36 -9.58 9.77
CA TYR A 77 -15.85 -8.74 8.69
C TYR A 77 -16.65 -7.46 8.44
N TRP A 78 -17.69 -7.16 9.24
CA TRP A 78 -18.49 -5.93 9.05
C TRP A 78 -17.66 -4.65 9.23
N ASP A 79 -16.65 -4.72 10.10
CA ASP A 79 -15.69 -3.67 10.38
C ASP A 79 -14.51 -3.68 9.42
N TRP A 80 -14.42 -4.61 8.48
CA TRP A 80 -13.31 -4.71 7.54
C TRP A 80 -13.66 -4.07 6.20
N ASP A 81 -12.65 -3.49 5.56
CA ASP A 81 -12.75 -2.94 4.22
C ASP A 81 -11.51 -3.29 3.39
N VAL A 82 -11.60 -3.09 2.07
CA VAL A 82 -10.63 -3.60 1.09
C VAL A 82 -10.04 -2.46 0.28
N VAL A 83 -8.72 -2.46 0.16
CA VAL A 83 -7.99 -1.64 -0.79
C VAL A 83 -7.39 -2.49 -1.90
N THR A 84 -7.56 -2.01 -3.14
CA THR A 84 -7.13 -2.73 -4.34
C THR A 84 -6.07 -1.94 -5.10
N MET A 85 -5.02 -2.65 -5.52
CA MET A 85 -3.93 -2.13 -6.35
C MET A 85 -3.65 -3.10 -7.49
N GLU A 86 -3.66 -2.63 -8.72
CA GLU A 86 -3.31 -3.42 -9.91
C GLU A 86 -1.87 -3.10 -10.31
N VAL A 87 -1.01 -4.12 -10.39
CA VAL A 87 0.28 -4.04 -11.07
C VAL A 87 0.04 -4.34 -12.54
N VAL A 88 0.10 -3.29 -13.36
CA VAL A 88 -0.20 -3.37 -14.81
C VAL A 88 1.01 -3.91 -15.57
N SER A 89 2.20 -3.44 -15.22
CA SER A 89 3.44 -3.84 -15.87
C SER A 89 4.66 -3.53 -15.02
N THR A 90 5.71 -4.33 -15.21
CA THR A 90 7.02 -4.12 -14.63
C THR A 90 8.07 -4.07 -15.73
N ALA A 91 9.08 -3.22 -15.55
CA ALA A 91 10.24 -3.14 -16.41
C ALA A 91 11.50 -3.21 -15.52
N PRO A 92 12.39 -4.18 -15.75
CA PRO A 92 13.59 -4.33 -14.93
C PRO A 92 14.53 -3.14 -15.16
N LEU A 93 15.23 -2.75 -14.10
CA LEU A 93 16.23 -1.70 -14.07
C LEU A 93 17.55 -2.26 -13.51
N ASP A 94 18.64 -1.54 -13.77
CA ASP A 94 19.96 -1.90 -13.23
C ASP A 94 19.95 -1.96 -11.69
N GLY A 95 20.80 -2.81 -11.12
CA GLY A 95 20.90 -3.00 -9.67
C GLY A 95 19.76 -3.82 -9.06
N GLY A 96 19.05 -4.61 -9.88
CA GLY A 96 17.97 -5.49 -9.41
C GLY A 96 16.68 -4.76 -9.04
N CYS A 97 16.54 -3.50 -9.46
CA CYS A 97 15.34 -2.70 -9.26
C CYS A 97 14.34 -2.89 -10.41
N ALA A 98 13.13 -2.37 -10.25
CA ALA A 98 12.10 -2.42 -11.27
C ALA A 98 11.28 -1.13 -11.31
N ALA A 99 10.93 -0.66 -12.50
CA ALA A 99 9.86 0.32 -12.67
C ALA A 99 8.51 -0.41 -12.75
N VAL A 100 7.66 -0.16 -11.76
CA VAL A 100 6.35 -0.80 -11.59
C VAL A 100 5.25 0.20 -11.92
N ARG A 101 4.46 -0.09 -12.96
CA ARG A 101 3.25 0.68 -13.31
C ARG A 101 2.07 0.13 -12.52
N ILE A 102 1.43 1.03 -11.79
CA ILE A 102 0.38 0.72 -10.82
C ILE A 102 -0.89 1.45 -11.23
N ARG A 103 -2.03 0.77 -11.12
CA ARG A 103 -3.35 1.34 -11.32
C ARG A 103 -4.23 1.15 -10.09
N THR A 104 -5.03 2.15 -9.78
CA THR A 104 -6.04 2.10 -8.70
C THR A 104 -7.22 3.01 -9.03
N LYS A 105 -8.40 2.67 -8.53
CA LYS A 105 -9.64 3.45 -8.74
C LYS A 105 -10.04 4.29 -7.54
N ASN A 106 -9.48 4.00 -6.37
CA ASN A 106 -9.70 4.77 -5.17
C ASN A 106 -8.39 5.34 -4.64
N THR A 107 -8.47 6.49 -3.98
CA THR A 107 -7.34 7.06 -3.26
C THR A 107 -7.04 6.30 -1.97
N GLY A 108 -7.97 5.44 -1.54
CA GLY A 108 -7.96 4.76 -0.24
C GLY A 108 -8.18 5.74 0.91
N PRO A 109 -8.33 5.20 2.14
CA PRO A 109 -8.49 6.03 3.34
C PRO A 109 -7.15 6.49 3.92
N THR A 110 -6.03 5.85 3.53
CA THR A 110 -4.74 6.03 4.19
C THR A 110 -3.77 6.86 3.36
N LYS A 111 -3.00 7.71 4.05
CA LYS A 111 -1.81 8.32 3.44
C LYS A 111 -0.82 7.20 3.11
N GLU A 112 -0.15 7.31 1.97
CA GLU A 112 0.98 6.43 1.60
C GLU A 112 0.62 4.96 1.28
N ARG A 113 -0.67 4.64 1.14
CA ARG A 113 -1.21 3.29 0.88
C ARG A 113 -0.42 2.46 -0.13
N ILE A 114 -0.20 3.00 -1.34
CA ILE A 114 0.50 2.28 -2.42
C ILE A 114 1.89 1.82 -1.96
N ARG A 115 2.60 2.66 -1.19
CA ARG A 115 3.95 2.34 -0.71
C ARG A 115 3.92 1.22 0.32
N ALA A 116 2.93 1.23 1.22
CA ALA A 116 2.72 0.16 2.18
C ALA A 116 2.38 -1.18 1.49
N GLN A 117 1.46 -1.18 0.52
CA GLN A 117 1.11 -2.39 -0.25
C GLN A 117 2.33 -2.96 -1.01
N LEU A 118 3.12 -2.11 -1.68
CA LEU A 118 4.35 -2.54 -2.35
C LEU A 118 5.38 -3.14 -1.37
N ALA A 119 5.49 -2.57 -0.16
CA ALA A 119 6.37 -3.10 0.88
C ALA A 119 5.92 -4.47 1.40
N MET A 120 4.61 -4.69 1.57
CA MET A 120 4.01 -5.97 1.98
C MET A 120 4.25 -7.06 0.92
N LEU A 121 4.16 -6.71 -0.36
CA LEU A 121 4.56 -7.59 -1.48
C LEU A 121 6.09 -7.84 -1.55
N GLY A 122 6.85 -7.28 -0.61
CA GLY A 122 8.29 -7.38 -0.51
C GLY A 122 9.05 -6.61 -1.59
N ALA A 123 8.38 -5.72 -2.34
CA ALA A 123 8.96 -4.88 -3.39
C ALA A 123 8.78 -3.39 -3.05
N PRO A 124 9.31 -2.93 -1.91
CA PRO A 124 9.12 -1.55 -1.47
C PRO A 124 9.66 -0.55 -2.49
N VAL A 125 9.09 0.65 -2.43
CA VAL A 125 9.57 1.79 -3.22
C VAL A 125 11.02 2.10 -2.82
N LEU A 126 11.88 2.28 -3.81
CA LEU A 126 13.29 2.61 -3.64
C LEU A 126 13.42 3.92 -2.83
N ASN A 127 14.38 3.92 -1.90
CA ASN A 127 14.64 5.04 -0.99
C ASN A 127 13.48 5.40 -0.04
N ASP A 128 12.47 4.53 0.11
CA ASP A 128 11.36 4.79 1.05
C ASP A 128 11.80 4.66 2.50
N LYS A 129 12.18 5.79 3.09
CA LYS A 129 12.63 5.91 4.48
C LYS A 129 11.63 5.35 5.48
N ALA A 130 10.33 5.40 5.19
CA ALA A 130 9.30 4.85 6.08
C ALA A 130 9.40 3.31 6.15
N VAL A 131 9.65 2.67 5.01
CA VAL A 131 9.81 1.22 4.91
C VAL A 131 11.17 0.78 5.44
N THR A 132 12.23 1.52 5.18
CA THR A 132 13.56 1.25 5.76
C THR A 132 13.50 1.25 7.29
N ARG A 133 12.84 2.26 7.88
CA ARG A 133 12.65 2.35 9.33
C ARG A 133 11.76 1.22 9.88
N ALA A 134 10.68 0.85 9.19
CA ALA A 134 9.83 -0.27 9.62
C ALA A 134 10.58 -1.61 9.58
N LYS A 135 11.44 -1.83 8.58
CA LYS A 135 12.33 -3.01 8.51
C LYS A 135 13.39 -3.02 9.62
N GLU A 136 13.93 -1.85 9.97
CA GLU A 136 14.88 -1.71 11.09
C GLU A 136 14.20 -2.03 12.42
N VAL A 137 13.02 -1.47 12.70
CA VAL A 137 12.25 -1.75 13.92
C VAL A 137 11.86 -3.22 14.00
N ASN A 138 11.37 -3.82 12.92
CA ASN A 138 11.04 -5.26 12.90
C ASN A 138 12.28 -6.13 13.15
N LYS A 139 13.46 -5.75 12.66
CA LYS A 139 14.72 -6.44 12.96
C LYS A 139 15.15 -6.26 14.40
N GLU A 140 15.01 -5.07 14.97
CA GLU A 140 15.30 -4.79 16.38
C GLU A 140 14.38 -5.59 17.31
N VAL A 141 13.07 -5.64 16.99
CA VAL A 141 12.08 -6.43 17.72
C VAL A 141 12.36 -7.93 17.57
N ALA A 142 12.64 -8.41 16.36
CA ALA A 142 13.00 -9.82 16.13
C ALA A 142 14.31 -10.21 16.84
N LYS A 143 15.28 -9.29 16.92
CA LYS A 143 16.53 -9.47 17.67
C LYS A 143 16.28 -9.47 19.18
N ALA A 144 15.46 -8.56 19.68
CA ALA A 144 15.06 -8.51 21.09
C ALA A 144 14.23 -9.74 21.50
N ALA A 145 13.46 -10.31 20.57
CA ALA A 145 12.70 -11.54 20.74
C ALA A 145 13.51 -12.83 20.50
N GLY A 146 14.80 -12.73 20.17
CA GLY A 146 15.69 -13.89 19.95
C GLY A 146 15.38 -14.72 18.70
N LEU A 147 14.62 -14.17 17.74
CA LEU A 147 14.19 -14.88 16.52
C LEU A 147 15.21 -14.78 15.37
N LEU A 148 16.30 -14.04 15.55
CA LEU A 148 17.40 -13.94 14.59
C LEU A 148 18.67 -14.56 15.18
N PRO A 149 19.41 -15.39 14.42
CA PRO A 149 20.65 -15.99 14.90
C PRO A 149 21.68 -14.89 15.20
N GLU A 150 22.45 -15.07 16.29
CA GLU A 150 23.55 -14.15 16.59
C GLU A 150 24.54 -14.11 15.41
N PRO A 151 25.06 -12.92 15.06
CA PRO A 151 26.07 -12.82 14.02
C PRO A 151 27.28 -13.67 14.43
N ALA A 152 27.71 -14.55 13.53
CA ALA A 152 28.88 -15.39 13.75
C ALA A 152 30.07 -14.53 14.17
N LYS A 153 30.59 -14.78 15.37
CA LYS A 153 31.81 -14.14 15.86
C LYS A 153 32.94 -14.52 14.91
N ARG A 154 33.51 -13.52 14.23
CA ARG A 154 34.82 -13.64 13.58
C ARG A 154 35.92 -13.56 14.62
#